data_AF-A0A6J7E8Y5-F1
#
_entry.id   AF-A0A6J7E8Y5-F1
#
_cell.length_a   1.000
_cell.length_b   1.000
_cell.length_c   1.000
_cell.angle_alpha   90.00
_cell.angle_beta   90.00
_cell.angle_gamma   90.00
#
_symmetry.space_group_name_H-M   'P 1'
#
loop_
_entity.id
_entity.type
_entity.pdbx_description
1 polymer ?
#
loop_
_entity_poly.entity_id
_entity_poly.type
_entity_poly.pdbx_seq_one_letter_code
_entity_poly.pdbx_strand_id
1 'polypeptide(L)'
;MTSGAGTLVIDARRGDGPPGATNYTMSSLITSQKLIDEQPDAVAAAVRALVKTQEALKADISLATKVGQKWFPELEASLIAQVVQRDIPYLNASISREFVDGMVQFQMNMGLIDAPVAYEDVVATQFAPLWNA
;
A
#
# COMPACT_ATOMS: atom_id res chain seq x y z
N MET A 1 7.94 -41.21 13.53
CA MET A 1 7.57 -39.99 14.29
C MET A 1 6.39 -39.34 13.60
N THR A 2 5.23 -39.24 14.25
CA THR A 2 3.95 -38.79 13.67
C THR A 2 3.26 -37.74 14.55
N SER A 3 4.02 -36.77 15.07
CA SER A 3 3.46 -35.58 15.69
C SER A 3 4.33 -34.37 15.33
N GLY A 4 3.99 -33.72 14.21
CA GLY A 4 4.56 -32.42 13.87
C GLY A 4 3.92 -31.36 14.77
N ALA A 5 4.66 -30.86 15.75
CA ALA A 5 4.30 -29.64 16.47
C ALA A 5 4.92 -28.44 15.73
N GLY A 6 4.10 -27.47 15.34
CA GLY A 6 4.53 -26.25 14.69
C GLY A 6 3.52 -25.11 14.89
N THR A 7 3.98 -23.87 14.87
CA THR A 7 3.13 -22.68 15.01
C THR A 7 2.55 -22.30 13.65
N LEU A 8 1.23 -22.31 13.52
CA LEU A 8 0.55 -21.73 12.35
C LEU A 8 0.62 -20.19 12.46
N VAL A 9 1.24 -19.56 11.46
CA VAL A 9 1.23 -18.10 11.32
C VAL A 9 0.23 -17.75 10.23
N ILE A 10 -0.84 -17.05 10.62
CA ILE A 10 -1.88 -16.55 9.72
C ILE A 10 -1.50 -15.13 9.32
N ASP A 11 -1.30 -14.86 8.03
CA ASP A 11 -1.16 -13.49 7.54
C ASP A 11 -2.46 -13.06 6.85
N ALA A 12 -3.32 -12.36 7.59
CA ALA A 12 -4.62 -11.89 7.08
C ALA A 12 -4.50 -11.02 5.82
N ARG A 13 -3.34 -10.37 5.60
CA ARG A 13 -3.08 -9.56 4.40
C ARG A 13 -2.89 -10.41 3.14
N ARG A 14 -2.68 -11.72 3.30
CA ARG A 14 -2.43 -12.68 2.21
C ARG A 14 -3.62 -13.59 1.92
N GLY A 15 -4.77 -13.32 2.52
CA GLY A 15 -5.97 -14.13 2.34
C GLY A 15 -6.07 -15.32 3.31
N ASP A 16 -5.15 -15.44 4.28
CA ASP A 16 -5.26 -16.46 5.33
C ASP A 16 -6.30 -16.09 6.41
N GLY A 17 -6.80 -14.85 6.38
CA GLY A 17 -7.76 -14.29 7.33
C GLY A 17 -9.22 -14.49 6.92
N PRO A 18 -10.18 -14.04 7.76
CA PRO A 18 -11.59 -14.07 7.40
C PRO A 18 -11.87 -13.23 6.15
N PRO A 19 -12.96 -13.51 5.40
CA PRO A 19 -13.34 -12.73 4.24
C PRO A 19 -13.35 -11.22 4.54
N GLY A 20 -12.69 -10.43 3.70
CA GLY A 20 -12.58 -8.97 3.84
C GLY A 20 -11.37 -8.47 4.65
N ALA A 21 -10.64 -9.33 5.36
CA ALA A 21 -9.48 -8.90 6.16
C ALA A 21 -8.31 -8.34 5.35
N THR A 22 -8.24 -8.64 4.05
CA THR A 22 -7.26 -8.08 3.11
C THR A 22 -7.40 -6.56 2.97
N ASN A 23 -8.57 -6.00 3.26
CA ASN A 23 -8.85 -4.57 3.12
C ASN A 23 -8.44 -3.76 4.36
N TYR A 24 -7.86 -4.36 5.40
CA TYR A 24 -7.60 -3.64 6.66
C TYR A 24 -6.34 -2.78 6.63
N THR A 25 -5.44 -3.00 5.66
CA THR A 25 -4.17 -2.28 5.57
C THR A 25 -3.85 -1.90 4.13
N MET A 26 -3.93 -0.60 3.81
CA MET A 26 -3.43 -0.05 2.55
C MET A 26 -2.22 0.83 2.80
N SER A 27 -1.12 0.56 2.09
CA SER A 27 -0.07 1.57 1.98
C SER A 27 -0.51 2.62 0.97
N SER A 28 -0.65 3.87 1.42
CA SER A 28 -1.15 4.97 0.60
C SER A 28 -0.26 6.21 0.73
N LEU A 29 -0.15 6.98 -0.34
CA LEU A 29 0.40 8.33 -0.28
C LEU A 29 -0.70 9.29 0.19
N ILE A 30 -0.54 9.85 1.38
CA ILE A 30 -1.55 10.69 2.03
C ILE A 30 -1.01 12.12 2.17
N THR A 31 -1.85 13.11 1.89
CA THR A 31 -1.56 14.52 2.14
C THR A 31 -2.82 15.27 2.58
N SER A 32 -2.68 16.53 2.97
CA SER A 32 -3.81 17.36 3.39
C SER A 32 -4.59 17.92 2.20
N GLN A 33 -5.88 18.16 2.39
CA GLN A 33 -6.73 18.85 1.42
C GLN A 33 -6.14 20.22 1.03
N LYS A 34 -5.60 20.96 2.01
CA LYS A 34 -4.91 22.23 1.78
C LYS A 34 -3.80 22.12 0.74
N LEU A 35 -2.95 21.07 0.81
CA LEU A 35 -1.87 20.90 -0.18
C LEU A 35 -2.42 20.55 -1.56
N ILE A 36 -3.49 19.76 -1.62
CA ILE A 36 -4.18 19.42 -2.88
C ILE A 36 -4.75 20.68 -3.54
N ASP A 37 -5.38 21.56 -2.76
CA ASP A 37 -6.00 22.78 -3.25
C ASP A 37 -4.97 23.83 -3.66
N GLU A 38 -3.92 24.00 -2.87
CA GLU A 38 -2.91 25.05 -3.08
C GLU A 38 -1.83 24.65 -4.09
N GLN A 39 -1.51 23.35 -4.19
CA GLN A 39 -0.39 22.85 -5.00
C GLN A 39 -0.75 21.55 -5.76
N PRO A 40 -1.82 21.53 -6.57
CA PRO A 40 -2.28 20.32 -7.25
C PRO A 40 -1.23 19.73 -8.20
N ASP A 41 -0.41 20.56 -8.85
CA ASP A 41 0.64 20.10 -9.76
C ASP A 41 1.76 19.35 -9.03
N ALA A 42 2.10 19.78 -7.82
CA ALA A 42 3.09 19.10 -6.98
C ALA A 42 2.57 17.74 -6.50
N VAL A 43 1.29 17.67 -6.12
CA VAL A 43 0.63 16.40 -5.76
C VAL A 43 0.59 15.46 -6.97
N ALA A 44 0.20 15.97 -8.14
CA ALA A 44 0.20 15.20 -9.38
C ALA A 44 1.61 14.68 -9.74
N ALA A 45 2.65 15.48 -9.52
CA ALA A 45 4.04 15.07 -9.71
C ALA A 45 4.45 13.95 -8.74
N ALA A 46 4.03 14.02 -7.47
CA ALA A 46 4.27 12.97 -6.49
C ALA A 46 3.58 11.65 -6.87
N VAL A 47 2.33 11.70 -7.36
CA VAL A 47 1.60 10.51 -7.86
C VAL A 47 2.36 9.87 -9.03
N ARG A 48 2.75 10.67 -10.04
CA ARG A 48 3.54 10.14 -11.17
C ARG A 48 4.89 9.56 -10.74
N ALA A 49 5.55 10.18 -9.76
CA ALA A 49 6.81 9.67 -9.23
C ALA A 49 6.63 8.31 -8.53
N LEU A 50 5.55 8.14 -7.77
CA LEU A 50 5.21 6.86 -7.13
C LEU A 50 4.97 5.77 -8.17
N VAL A 51 4.14 6.03 -9.18
CA VAL A 51 3.82 5.07 -10.25
C VAL A 51 5.09 4.65 -10.98
N LYS A 52 5.91 5.61 -11.43
CA LYS A 52 7.20 5.33 -12.08
C LYS A 52 8.15 4.53 -11.19
N THR A 53 8.13 4.77 -9.88
CA THR A 53 8.95 4.01 -8.93
C THR A 53 8.47 2.56 -8.84
N GLN A 54 7.16 2.33 -8.74
CA GLN A 54 6.61 0.97 -8.75
C GLN A 54 6.95 0.23 -10.04
N GLU A 55 6.80 0.88 -11.20
CA GLU A 55 7.17 0.28 -12.50
C GLU A 55 8.67 0.00 -12.63
N ALA A 56 9.52 0.91 -12.13
CA ALA A 56 10.96 0.70 -12.11
C ALA A 56 11.35 -0.51 -11.23
N LEU A 57 10.70 -0.67 -10.06
CA LEU A 57 10.93 -1.82 -9.18
C LEU A 57 10.43 -3.13 -9.79
N LYS A 58 9.28 -3.11 -10.50
CA LYS A 58 8.78 -4.25 -11.27
C LYS A 58 9.74 -4.67 -12.38
N ALA A 59 10.35 -3.70 -13.06
CA ALA A 59 11.30 -3.95 -14.14
C ALA A 59 12.67 -4.41 -13.64
N ASP A 60 13.17 -3.83 -12.53
CA ASP A 60 14.48 -4.14 -11.97
C ASP A 60 14.48 -4.03 -10.43
N ILE A 61 14.39 -5.20 -9.78
CA ILE A 61 14.41 -5.29 -8.32
C ILE A 61 15.77 -4.88 -7.70
N SER A 62 16.87 -4.87 -8.47
CA SER A 62 18.18 -4.46 -7.96
C SER A 62 18.20 -2.99 -7.53
N LEU A 63 17.28 -2.17 -8.05
CA LEU A 63 17.06 -0.80 -7.62
C LEU A 63 16.69 -0.72 -6.13
N ALA A 64 15.94 -1.70 -5.61
CA ALA A 64 15.63 -1.79 -4.18
C ALA A 64 16.90 -2.00 -3.34
N THR A 65 17.81 -2.88 -3.77
CA THR A 65 19.12 -3.09 -3.12
C THR A 65 19.95 -1.81 -3.11
N LYS A 66 20.02 -1.12 -4.26
CA LYS A 66 20.79 0.13 -4.41
C LYS A 66 20.31 1.21 -3.44
N VAL A 67 18.99 1.37 -3.31
CA VAL A 67 18.40 2.31 -2.34
C VAL A 67 18.62 1.82 -0.91
N GLY A 68 18.48 0.52 -0.66
CA GLY A 68 18.72 -0.11 0.64
C GLY A 68 20.11 0.19 1.18
N GLN A 69 21.15 -0.06 0.37
CA GLN A 69 22.56 0.19 0.73
C GLN A 69 22.88 1.66 1.00
N LYS A 70 22.10 2.58 0.44
CA LYS A 70 22.29 4.02 0.65
C LYS A 70 21.76 4.50 2.00
N TRP A 71 20.67 3.90 2.49
CA TRP A 71 19.90 4.43 3.61
C TRP A 71 19.91 3.55 4.85
N PHE A 72 20.19 2.26 4.70
CA PHE A 72 20.13 1.30 5.80
C PHE A 72 21.50 0.68 6.06
N PRO A 73 21.76 0.21 7.30
CA PRO A 73 22.96 -0.56 7.59
C PRO A 73 23.00 -1.87 6.76
N GLU A 74 24.18 -2.47 6.67
CA GLU A 74 24.46 -3.58 5.74
C GLU A 74 23.49 -4.76 5.88
N LEU A 75 23.16 -5.15 7.12
CA LEU A 75 22.26 -6.26 7.38
C LEU A 75 20.86 -5.99 6.84
N GLU A 76 20.26 -4.85 7.19
CA GLU A 76 18.93 -4.45 6.73
C GLU A 76 18.91 -4.27 5.20
N ALA A 77 19.95 -3.64 4.64
CA ALA A 77 20.10 -3.47 3.20
C ALA A 77 20.11 -4.81 2.45
N SER A 78 20.70 -5.85 3.04
CA SER A 78 20.73 -7.21 2.46
C SER A 78 19.34 -7.88 2.39
N LEU A 79 18.39 -7.42 3.20
CA LEU A 79 17.04 -8.00 3.30
C LEU A 79 16.00 -7.27 2.44
N ILE A 80 16.20 -5.97 2.17
CA ILE A 80 15.21 -5.11 1.49
C ILE A 80 14.75 -5.70 0.15
N ALA A 81 15.68 -6.16 -0.68
CA ALA A 81 15.33 -6.67 -2.01
C ALA A 81 14.43 -7.91 -1.94
N GLN A 82 14.64 -8.79 -0.95
CA GLN A 82 13.81 -9.98 -0.76
C GLN A 82 12.39 -9.61 -0.31
N VAL A 83 12.28 -8.61 0.58
CA VAL A 83 10.98 -8.08 1.03
C VAL A 83 10.23 -7.44 -0.14
N VAL A 84 10.89 -6.54 -0.88
CA VAL A 84 10.28 -5.85 -2.02
C VAL A 84 9.92 -6.84 -3.13
N GLN A 85 10.77 -7.83 -3.41
CA GLN A 85 10.50 -8.86 -4.43
C GLN A 85 9.20 -9.62 -4.16
N ARG A 86 8.95 -9.95 -2.89
CA ARG A 86 7.72 -10.62 -2.47
C ARG A 86 6.49 -9.72 -2.64
N ASP A 87 6.67 -8.42 -2.54
CA ASP A 87 5.59 -7.44 -2.59
C ASP A 87 5.30 -6.94 -4.03
N ILE A 88 6.16 -7.27 -5.01
CA ILE A 88 6.01 -6.92 -6.44
C ILE A 88 4.60 -7.17 -7.00
N PRO A 89 3.97 -8.35 -6.78
CA PRO A 89 2.63 -8.63 -7.31
C PRO A 89 1.53 -7.70 -6.77
N TYR A 90 1.78 -7.04 -5.64
CA TYR A 90 0.85 -6.15 -4.97
C TYR A 90 1.11 -4.67 -5.24
N LEU A 91 2.17 -4.31 -5.98
CA LEU A 91 2.45 -2.93 -6.35
C LEU A 91 1.43 -2.43 -7.37
N ASN A 92 0.45 -1.69 -6.87
CA ASN A 92 -0.56 -1.00 -7.65
C ASN A 92 -0.82 0.37 -6.99
N ALA A 93 -0.74 1.44 -7.76
CA ALA A 93 -1.00 2.79 -7.26
C ALA A 93 -2.49 3.12 -7.16
N SER A 94 -3.36 2.31 -7.78
CA SER A 94 -4.80 2.53 -7.79
C SER A 94 -5.41 2.28 -6.42
N ILE A 95 -6.29 3.18 -5.99
CA ILE A 95 -7.13 2.99 -4.81
C ILE A 95 -8.50 2.55 -5.31
N SER A 96 -8.99 1.37 -4.91
CA SER A 96 -10.30 0.89 -5.33
C SER A 96 -11.38 1.30 -4.32
N ARG A 97 -12.59 1.55 -4.82
CA ARG A 97 -13.76 1.79 -3.96
C ARG A 97 -14.02 0.59 -3.04
N GLU A 98 -13.88 -0.63 -3.55
CA GLU A 98 -14.01 -1.86 -2.76
C GLU A 98 -13.06 -1.88 -1.54
N PHE A 99 -11.80 -1.47 -1.73
CA PHE A 99 -10.83 -1.44 -0.65
C PHE A 99 -11.25 -0.43 0.44
N VAL A 100 -11.63 0.78 0.02
CA VAL A 100 -12.09 1.83 0.95
C VAL A 100 -13.37 1.41 1.66
N ASP A 101 -14.34 0.85 0.96
CA ASP A 101 -15.58 0.33 1.55
C ASP A 101 -15.26 -0.73 2.61
N GLY A 102 -14.33 -1.65 2.33
CA GLY A 102 -13.84 -2.63 3.29
C GLY A 102 -13.18 -2.00 4.52
N MET A 103 -12.32 -0.99 4.33
CA MET A 103 -11.71 -0.23 5.44
C MET A 103 -12.75 0.51 6.28
N VAL A 104 -13.76 1.12 5.66
CA VAL A 104 -14.83 1.84 6.34
C VAL A 104 -15.67 0.87 7.17
N GLN A 105 -16.06 -0.28 6.60
CA GLN A 105 -16.77 -1.32 7.34
C GLN A 105 -15.95 -1.83 8.53
N PHE A 106 -14.65 -2.06 8.35
CA PHE A 106 -13.77 -2.42 9.45
C PHE A 106 -13.78 -1.36 10.57
N GLN A 107 -13.62 -0.08 10.23
CA GLN A 107 -13.61 1.00 11.20
C GLN A 107 -14.95 1.15 11.94
N MET A 108 -16.08 0.99 11.23
CA MET A 108 -17.42 0.95 11.84
C MET A 108 -17.55 -0.21 12.83
N ASN A 109 -17.16 -1.43 12.45
CA ASN A 109 -17.25 -2.62 13.30
C ASN A 109 -16.38 -2.51 14.55
N MET A 110 -15.26 -1.79 14.46
CA MET A 110 -14.35 -1.53 15.58
C MET A 110 -14.79 -0.33 16.44
N GLY A 111 -15.86 0.39 16.07
CA GLY A 111 -16.31 1.59 16.78
C GLY A 111 -15.33 2.77 16.67
N LEU A 112 -14.52 2.82 15.60
CA LEU A 112 -13.55 3.90 15.37
C LEU A 112 -14.18 5.14 14.71
N ILE A 113 -15.29 4.94 14.00
CA ILE A 113 -16.08 5.99 13.35
C ILE A 113 -17.56 5.72 13.59
N ASP A 114 -18.35 6.80 13.73
CA ASP A 114 -19.78 6.72 14.04
C ASP A 114 -20.68 6.57 12.80
N ALA A 115 -20.14 6.91 11.63
CA ALA A 115 -20.85 6.89 10.35
C ALA A 115 -19.89 6.56 9.20
N PRO A 116 -20.41 5.94 8.11
CA PRO A 116 -19.59 5.65 6.93
C PRO A 116 -19.14 6.95 6.25
N VAL A 117 -17.92 6.94 5.72
CA VAL A 117 -17.35 8.03 4.92
C VAL A 117 -17.44 7.71 3.43
N ALA A 118 -17.69 8.71 2.59
CA ALA A 118 -17.73 8.50 1.15
C ALA A 118 -16.32 8.31 0.60
N TYR A 119 -16.21 7.54 -0.48
CA TYR A 119 -14.94 7.31 -1.17
C TYR A 119 -14.28 8.62 -1.63
N GLU A 120 -15.08 9.54 -2.16
CA GLU A 120 -14.65 10.84 -2.67
C GLU A 120 -14.16 11.78 -1.55
N ASP A 121 -14.56 11.55 -0.31
CA ASP A 121 -14.11 12.36 0.84
C ASP A 121 -12.72 11.95 1.34
N VAL A 122 -12.29 10.71 1.04
CA VAL A 122 -11.03 10.14 1.52
C VAL A 122 -10.04 9.81 0.40
N VAL A 123 -10.48 9.88 -0.85
CA VAL A 123 -9.65 9.67 -2.04
C VAL A 123 -9.70 10.89 -2.96
N ALA A 124 -8.52 11.45 -3.25
CA ALA A 124 -8.36 12.52 -4.23
C ALA A 124 -8.52 12.00 -5.68
N THR A 125 -9.78 11.73 -6.06
CA THR A 125 -10.15 11.10 -7.34
C THR A 125 -9.75 11.91 -8.58
N GLN A 126 -9.48 13.21 -8.43
CA GLN A 126 -8.96 14.06 -9.51
C GLN A 126 -7.59 13.59 -10.06
N PHE A 127 -6.84 12.80 -9.28
CA PHE A 127 -5.55 12.24 -9.71
C PHE A 127 -5.67 10.79 -10.21
N ALA A 128 -6.85 10.19 -10.21
CA ALA A 128 -7.06 8.81 -10.66
C ALA A 128 -6.53 8.51 -12.09
N PRO A 129 -6.65 9.44 -13.07
CA PRO A 129 -6.06 9.22 -14.40
C PRO A 129 -4.54 9.00 -14.39
N LEU A 130 -3.84 9.40 -13.31
CA LEU A 130 -2.38 9.29 -13.19
C LEU A 130 -1.92 7.95 -12.61
N TRP A 131 -2.82 7.11 -12.08
CA TRP A 131 -2.44 5.88 -11.37
C TRP A 131 -1.85 4.79 -12.26
N ASN A 132 -2.03 4.91 -13.58
CA ASN A 132 -1.50 3.98 -14.59
C ASN A 132 -0.60 4.69 -15.63
N ALA A 133 -0.10 5.88 -15.29
CA ALA A 133 0.64 6.77 -16.20
C ALA A 133 2.16 6.54 -16.21
#